data_AF-B0LAB9-F1
#
_entry.id   AF-B0LAB9-F1
#
_cell.length_a   1.000
_cell.length_b   1.000
_cell.length_c   1.000
_cell.angle_alpha   90.00
_cell.angle_beta   90.00
_cell.angle_gamma   90.00
#
_symmetry.space_group_name_H-M   'P 1'
#
loop_
_entity.id
_entity.type
_entity.pdbx_description
1 polymer ?
#
loop_
_entity_poly.entity_id
_entity_poly.type
_entity_poly.pdbx_seq_one_letter_code
_entity_poly.pdbx_strand_id
1 'polypeptide(L)'
;YVKKILCEELGAPANSAVNCVPLEDFGGHHPDPNLTYAADLVETMKSGEHDFGAAFDGDGDRNMILGKHGFFVNPSDSVAVIAATSSAFR
;
A
#
# COMPACT_ATOMS: atom_id res chain seq x y z
N TYR A 1 11.81 -3.51 0.74
CA TYR A 1 11.80 -4.25 -0.55
C TYR A 1 11.24 -3.43 -1.70
N VAL A 2 10.30 -2.51 -1.46
CA VAL A 2 9.60 -1.68 -2.48
C VAL A 2 10.53 -1.12 -3.57
N LYS A 3 11.61 -0.42 -3.22
CA LYS A 3 12.51 0.20 -4.22
C LYS A 3 13.12 -0.83 -5.19
N LYS A 4 13.65 -1.94 -4.67
CA LYS A 4 14.28 -2.97 -5.50
C LYS A 4 13.28 -3.70 -6.40
N ILE A 5 12.14 -4.10 -5.84
CA ILE A 5 11.18 -4.92 -6.56
C ILE A 5 10.26 -4.06 -7.43
N LEU A 6 9.53 -3.12 -6.83
CA LEU A 6 8.53 -2.34 -7.56
C LEU A 6 9.17 -1.29 -8.49
N CYS A 7 10.22 -0.61 -8.05
CA CYS A 7 10.83 0.46 -8.86
C CYS A 7 11.92 -0.05 -9.82
N GLU A 8 12.93 -0.75 -9.31
CA GLU A 8 14.08 -1.18 -10.13
C GLU A 8 13.72 -2.36 -11.06
N GLU A 9 13.05 -3.40 -10.54
CA GLU A 9 12.73 -4.61 -11.31
C GLU A 9 11.45 -4.48 -12.15
N LEU A 10 10.37 -3.95 -11.57
CA LEU A 10 9.07 -3.83 -12.25
C LEU A 10 8.84 -2.46 -12.92
N GLY A 11 9.76 -1.51 -12.78
CA GLY A 11 9.75 -0.25 -13.51
C GLY A 11 8.76 0.82 -13.00
N ALA A 12 8.26 0.70 -11.76
CA ALA A 12 7.47 1.77 -11.16
C ALA A 12 8.35 3.03 -10.98
N PRO A 13 7.82 4.23 -11.23
CA PRO A 13 8.53 5.48 -10.99
C PRO A 13 9.08 5.57 -9.56
N ALA A 14 10.24 6.21 -9.38
CA ALA A 14 10.87 6.31 -8.06
C ALA A 14 10.00 7.05 -7.02
N ASN A 15 9.15 7.98 -7.47
CA ASN A 15 8.19 8.69 -6.62
C ASN A 15 7.01 7.82 -6.16
N SER A 16 6.88 6.58 -6.64
CA SER A 16 5.93 5.59 -6.09
C SER A 16 6.39 5.03 -4.74
N ALA A 17 7.69 5.10 -4.42
CA ALA A 17 8.26 4.55 -3.19
C ALA A 17 8.29 5.60 -2.05
N VAL A 18 7.17 5.77 -1.35
CA VAL A 18 7.03 6.69 -0.20
C VAL A 18 7.50 6.02 1.10
N ASN A 19 8.18 6.76 1.98
CA ASN A 19 8.70 6.28 3.28
C ASN A 19 9.52 4.97 3.20
N CYS A 20 10.22 4.75 2.08
CA CYS A 20 10.96 3.52 1.78
C CYS A 20 12.44 3.55 2.26
N VAL A 21 12.73 4.26 3.34
CA VAL A 21 14.02 4.24 4.05
C VAL A 21 13.74 3.80 5.49
N PRO A 22 14.23 2.64 5.94
CA PRO A 22 14.01 2.19 7.31
C PRO A 22 14.60 3.17 8.33
N LEU A 23 13.84 3.45 9.38
CA LEU A 23 14.24 4.30 10.51
C LEU A 23 14.00 3.53 11.82
N GLU A 24 14.86 3.73 12.83
CA GLU A 24 14.75 3.04 14.12
C GLU A 24 13.45 3.36 14.87
N ASP A 25 12.92 4.56 14.67
CA ASP A 25 11.70 5.07 15.30
C ASP A 25 10.51 5.17 14.33
N PHE A 26 10.64 4.66 13.11
CA PHE A 26 9.65 4.79 12.03
C PHE A 26 9.22 6.24 11.73
N GLY A 27 10.12 7.21 11.98
CA GLY A 27 9.81 8.64 11.84
C GLY A 27 8.93 9.17 12.98
N GLY A 28 8.87 8.48 14.12
CA GLY A 28 8.04 8.83 15.27
C GLY A 28 6.57 8.40 15.14
N HIS A 29 6.24 7.58 14.14
CA HIS A 29 4.88 7.12 13.86
C HIS A 29 4.70 5.63 14.19
N HIS A 30 3.45 5.21 14.37
CA HIS A 30 3.13 3.79 14.53
C HIS A 30 3.10 3.12 13.15
N PRO A 31 3.95 2.11 12.87
CA PRO A 31 4.00 1.45 11.56
C PRO A 31 2.88 0.41 11.44
N ASP A 32 1.63 0.87 11.33
CA ASP A 32 0.44 0.02 11.23
C ASP A 32 -0.48 0.48 10.09
N PRO A 33 -0.74 -0.35 9.08
CA PRO A 33 -1.45 0.05 7.87
C PRO A 33 -2.96 0.06 8.09
N ASN A 34 -3.49 1.19 8.59
CA ASN A 34 -4.92 1.44 8.71
C ASN A 34 -5.26 2.91 8.40
N LEU A 35 -6.56 3.23 8.27
CA LEU A 35 -7.02 4.57 7.89
C LEU A 35 -6.61 5.70 8.86
N THR A 36 -6.26 5.36 10.10
CA THR A 36 -5.83 6.33 11.12
C THR A 36 -4.33 6.60 11.02
N TYR A 37 -3.50 5.55 11.02
CA TYR A 37 -2.03 5.71 11.06
C TYR A 37 -1.41 5.94 9.68
N ALA A 38 -2.07 5.51 8.60
CA ALA A 38 -1.65 5.79 7.22
C ALA A 38 -2.45 6.95 6.59
N ALA A 39 -2.85 7.94 7.39
CA ALA A 39 -3.66 9.08 6.94
C ALA A 39 -3.03 9.84 5.77
N ASP A 40 -1.71 10.02 5.77
CA ASP A 40 -1.00 10.72 4.69
C ASP A 40 -1.18 10.03 3.33
N LEU A 41 -1.15 8.69 3.32
CA LEU A 41 -1.43 7.92 2.11
C LEU A 41 -2.90 8.09 1.69
N VAL A 42 -3.84 8.06 2.64
CA VAL A 42 -5.27 8.23 2.36
C VAL A 42 -5.52 9.61 1.72
N GLU A 43 -4.98 10.68 2.29
CA GLU A 43 -5.12 12.04 1.74
C GLU A 43 -4.46 12.17 0.36
N THR A 44 -3.29 11.55 0.17
CA THR A 44 -2.62 11.49 -1.13
C THR A 44 -3.49 10.79 -2.18
N MET A 45 -4.10 9.65 -1.84
CA MET A 45 -4.99 8.91 -2.74
C MET A 45 -6.31 9.62 -3.03
N LYS A 46 -6.83 10.43 -2.08
CA LYS A 46 -8.04 11.24 -2.26
C LYS A 46 -7.90 12.29 -3.36
N SER A 47 -6.68 12.74 -3.68
CA SER A 47 -6.42 13.65 -4.80
C SER A 47 -6.96 13.13 -6.14
N GLY A 48 -7.05 11.80 -6.31
CA GLY A 48 -7.46 11.17 -7.56
C GLY A 48 -6.35 11.10 -8.63
N GLU A 49 -5.12 11.53 -8.30
CA GLU A 49 -3.98 11.44 -9.21
C GLU A 49 -3.43 10.01 -9.34
N HIS A 50 -3.73 9.14 -8.37
CA HIS A 50 -3.25 7.76 -8.31
C HIS A 50 -4.41 6.76 -8.32
N ASP A 51 -4.23 5.65 -9.04
CA ASP A 51 -5.25 4.62 -9.18
C ASP A 51 -5.15 3.53 -8.11
N PHE A 52 -3.95 3.30 -7.57
CA PHE A 52 -3.65 2.27 -6.57
C PHE A 52 -2.65 2.78 -5.53
N GLY A 53 -2.93 2.51 -4.27
CA GLY A 53 -2.06 2.82 -3.14
C GLY A 53 -2.01 1.66 -2.15
N ALA A 54 -0.87 1.48 -1.49
CA ALA A 54 -0.70 0.46 -0.45
C ALA A 54 0.19 0.96 0.69
N ALA A 55 -0.08 0.48 1.90
CA ALA A 55 0.76 0.66 3.08
C ALA A 55 1.10 -0.70 3.70
N PHE A 56 2.23 -0.77 4.39
CA PHE A 56 2.74 -1.96 5.08
C PHE A 56 3.05 -1.64 6.54
N ASP A 57 3.08 -2.65 7.39
CA ASP A 57 3.59 -2.52 8.77
C ASP A 57 5.11 -2.70 8.85
N GLY A 58 5.64 -2.62 10.07
CA GLY A 58 7.08 -2.50 10.34
C GLY A 58 7.92 -3.69 9.87
N ASP A 59 7.42 -4.92 10.00
CA ASP A 59 8.06 -6.14 9.50
C ASP A 59 7.50 -6.58 8.13
N GLY A 60 6.35 -6.03 7.72
CA GLY A 60 5.83 -6.09 6.36
C GLY A 60 4.98 -7.32 6.06
N ASP A 61 4.38 -7.95 7.06
CA ASP A 61 3.45 -9.07 6.89
C ASP A 61 1.98 -8.62 6.73
N ARG A 62 1.66 -7.37 7.08
CA ARG A 62 0.34 -6.76 6.87
C ARG A 62 0.35 -5.72 5.75
N ASN A 63 -0.82 -5.54 5.15
CA ASN A 63 -1.03 -4.55 4.11
C ASN A 63 -2.41 -3.87 4.22
N MET A 64 -2.47 -2.62 3.76
CA MET A 64 -3.71 -1.91 3.45
C MET A 64 -3.72 -1.56 1.97
N ILE A 65 -4.88 -1.74 1.32
CA ILE A 65 -5.07 -1.46 -0.10
C ILE A 65 -6.06 -0.32 -0.28
N LEU A 66 -5.69 0.65 -1.12
CA LEU A 66 -6.51 1.78 -1.53
C LEU A 66 -6.64 1.82 -3.06
N GLY A 67 -7.85 2.06 -3.53
CA GLY A 67 -8.12 2.46 -4.91
C GLY A 67 -8.13 3.98 -5.08
N LYS A 68 -8.39 4.40 -6.32
CA LYS A 68 -8.54 5.82 -6.71
C LYS A 68 -9.51 6.57 -5.79
N HIS A 69 -9.24 7.86 -5.56
CA HIS A 69 -10.01 8.73 -4.66
C HIS A 69 -10.05 8.25 -3.20
N GLY A 70 -9.07 7.45 -2.79
CA GLY A 70 -9.00 6.89 -1.43
C GLY A 70 -10.05 5.81 -1.17
N PHE A 71 -10.49 5.10 -2.21
CA PHE A 71 -11.43 3.98 -2.04
C PHE A 71 -10.81 2.89 -1.18
N PHE A 72 -11.31 2.71 0.04
CA PHE A 72 -10.78 1.72 0.98
C PHE A 72 -11.28 0.32 0.64
N VAL A 73 -10.34 -0.59 0.38
CA VAL A 73 -10.65 -2.02 0.23
C VAL A 73 -10.59 -2.65 1.62
N ASN A 74 -11.73 -3.11 2.13
CA ASN A 74 -11.76 -3.82 3.39
C ASN A 74 -10.87 -5.08 3.32
N PRO A 75 -10.05 -5.41 4.33
CA PRO A 75 -9.15 -6.57 4.27
C PRO A 75 -9.87 -7.91 3.99
N SER A 76 -11.09 -8.09 4.51
CA SER A 76 -11.90 -9.29 4.24
C SER A 76 -12.31 -9.37 2.76
N ASP A 77 -12.75 -8.25 2.18
CA ASP A 77 -13.13 -8.17 0.77
C ASP A 77 -11.90 -8.33 -0.13
N SER A 78 -10.74 -7.82 0.27
CA SER A 78 -9.48 -8.00 -0.45
C SER A 78 -9.16 -9.48 -0.66
N VAL A 79 -9.27 -10.30 0.40
CA VAL A 79 -9.08 -11.75 0.30
C VAL A 79 -10.13 -12.38 -0.62
N ALA A 80 -11.39 -11.97 -0.52
CA ALA A 80 -12.46 -12.48 -1.37
C ALA A 80 -12.21 -12.19 -2.86
N VAL A 81 -11.78 -10.98 -3.20
CA VAL A 81 -11.45 -10.57 -4.58
C VAL A 81 -10.27 -11.36 -5.14
N ILE A 82 -9.19 -11.52 -4.34
CA ILE A 82 -8.02 -12.32 -4.75
C ILE A 82 -8.43 -13.77 -4.99
N ALA A 83 -9.23 -14.36 -4.08
CA ALA A 83 -9.70 -15.74 -4.22
C ALA A 83 -10.56 -15.94 -5.47
N ALA A 84 -11.46 -14.99 -5.78
CA ALA A 84 -12.31 -15.02 -6.95
C ALA A 84 -11.54 -14.87 -8.27
N THR A 85 -10.42 -14.13 -8.27
CA THR A 85 -9.59 -13.92 -9.46
C THR A 85 -8.57 -15.04 -9.65
N SER A 86 -8.06 -15.61 -8.56
CA SER A 86 -7.09 -16.72 -8.59
C SER A 86 -7.68 -17.99 -9.20
N SER A 87 -8.99 -18.21 -9.07
CA SER A 87 -9.69 -19.32 -9.73
C SER A 87 -9.89 -19.10 -11.22
N ALA A 88 -9.82 -17.86 -11.71
CA ALA A 88 -9.98 -17.52 -13.12
C ALA A 88 -8.70 -17.76 -13.95
N PHE A 89 -7.56 -17.99 -13.31
CA PHE A 89 -6.28 -18.38 -13.95
C PHE A 89 -6.05 -19.90 -13.96
N ARG A 90 -7.09 -20.70 -13.67
CA ARG A 90 -7.09 -22.16 -13.90
C ARG A 90 -7.72 -22.53 -15.23
#